data_AF-A0A9D2DJU3-F1
#
_entry.id   AF-A0A9D2DJU3-F1
#
_cell.length_a   1.000
_cell.length_b   1.000
_cell.length_c   1.000
_cell.angle_alpha   90.00
_cell.angle_beta   90.00
_cell.angle_gamma   90.00
#
_symmetry.space_group_name_H-M   'P 1'
#
loop_
_entity.id
_entity.type
_entity.pdbx_description
1 polymer ?
#
loop_
_entity_poly.entity_id
_entity_poly.type
_entity_poly.pdbx_seq_one_letter_code
_entity_poly.pdbx_strand_id
1 'polypeptide(L)'
;MRRELGIARCGLACCLCSESEGCDGCDSGSCPDAATCEVRACSAAKGLSHCYECAEPCRRGILAKIKPRAFTEFARRFGEGRLLDCLERNEAAGVSYHREGVVGDYDDFDDLEELIAFIESGQQSKG
;
A
#
# COMPACT_ATOMS: atom_id res chain seq x y z
N MET A 1 11.57 -3.48 7.38
CA MET A 1 10.27 -2.79 7.43
C MET A 1 10.27 -1.82 8.60
N ARG A 2 9.80 -0.59 8.39
CA ARG A 2 9.53 0.44 9.40
C ARG A 2 8.04 0.38 9.78
N ARG A 3 7.66 -0.60 10.61
CA ARG A 3 6.25 -0.93 10.90
C ARG A 3 5.44 0.26 11.40
N GLU A 4 6.06 1.15 12.16
CA GLU A 4 5.49 2.38 12.70
C GLU A 4 4.97 3.36 11.63
N LEU A 5 5.45 3.27 10.38
CA LEU A 5 4.97 4.09 9.28
C LEU A 5 3.70 3.53 8.60
N GLY A 6 3.32 2.29 8.92
CA GLY A 6 2.07 1.67 8.49
C GLY A 6 1.83 1.70 6.97
N ILE A 7 0.55 1.83 6.62
CA ILE A 7 0.07 1.98 5.26
C ILE A 7 -0.34 3.44 5.02
N ALA A 8 0.03 4.00 3.88
CA ALA A 8 -0.43 5.32 3.49
C ALA A 8 -1.95 5.32 3.31
N ARG A 9 -2.57 6.48 3.53
CA ARG A 9 -3.97 6.76 3.20
C ARG A 9 -4.44 6.23 1.83
N CYS A 10 -3.56 6.23 0.83
CA CYS A 10 -3.83 5.75 -0.54
C CYS A 10 -3.50 4.27 -0.80
N GLY A 11 -3.11 3.50 0.22
CA GLY A 11 -2.79 2.08 0.12
C GLY A 11 -1.33 1.73 -0.15
N LEU A 12 -0.42 2.70 -0.32
CA LEU A 12 1.01 2.39 -0.45
C LEU A 12 1.60 1.93 0.89
N ALA A 13 2.54 0.99 0.87
CA ALA A 13 3.22 0.53 2.08
C ALA A 13 4.35 1.49 2.49
N CYS A 14 4.04 2.53 3.26
CA CYS A 14 5.05 3.43 3.83
C CYS A 14 6.08 2.67 4.67
N CYS A 15 5.64 1.61 5.36
CA CYS A 15 6.50 0.73 6.13
C CYS A 15 7.60 0.01 5.32
N LEU A 16 7.44 -0.15 4.00
CA LEU A 16 8.44 -0.81 3.13
C LEU A 16 9.20 0.19 2.23
N CYS A 17 8.80 1.46 2.19
CA CYS A 17 9.44 2.46 1.34
C CYS A 17 10.77 2.92 1.94
N SER A 18 11.82 3.00 1.12
CA SER A 18 13.15 3.51 1.48
C SER A 18 13.64 4.66 0.60
N GLU A 19 12.81 5.12 -0.36
CA GLU A 19 13.22 6.08 -1.42
C GLU A 19 13.51 7.49 -0.92
N SER A 20 13.20 7.81 0.33
CA SER A 20 13.46 9.14 0.89
C SER A 20 13.87 9.04 2.35
N GLU A 21 15.14 9.34 2.61
CA GLU A 21 15.64 9.57 3.97
C GLU A 21 14.81 10.68 4.63
N GLY A 22 14.28 10.41 5.83
CA GLY A 22 13.40 11.36 6.53
C GLY A 22 11.96 11.41 6.05
N CYS A 23 11.50 10.47 5.20
CA CYS A 23 10.06 10.31 4.97
C CYS A 23 9.40 9.67 6.20
N ASP A 24 8.58 10.47 6.87
CA ASP A 24 7.81 10.11 8.08
C ASP A 24 6.45 9.45 7.75
N GLY A 25 6.24 9.03 6.50
CA GLY A 25 5.00 8.43 6.05
C GLY A 25 3.91 9.45 5.71
N CYS A 26 2.83 8.98 5.06
CA CYS A 26 1.77 9.85 4.55
C CYS A 26 1.05 10.63 5.66
N ASP A 27 0.87 10.01 6.82
CA ASP A 27 0.06 10.59 7.91
C ASP A 27 0.81 11.57 8.81
N SER A 28 2.13 11.71 8.63
CA SER A 28 2.94 12.75 9.30
C SER A 28 2.53 14.19 8.96
N GLY A 29 1.80 14.39 7.86
CA GLY A 29 1.47 15.72 7.35
C GLY A 29 2.62 16.44 6.63
N SER A 30 3.82 15.84 6.58
CA SER A 30 5.01 16.41 5.91
C SER A 30 5.13 15.99 4.43
N CYS A 31 4.14 15.25 3.91
CA CYS A 31 4.12 14.84 2.51
C CYS A 31 4.15 16.07 1.58
N PRO A 32 5.16 16.23 0.71
CA PRO A 32 5.31 17.40 -0.16
C PRO A 32 4.08 17.62 -1.07
N ASP A 33 3.46 16.53 -1.50
CA ASP A 33 2.30 16.54 -2.39
C ASP A 33 0.96 16.60 -1.65
N ALA A 34 0.95 16.83 -0.32
CA ALA A 34 -0.27 16.79 0.48
C ALA A 34 -1.34 17.77 -0.04
N ALA A 35 -0.93 18.95 -0.53
CA ALA A 35 -1.83 19.99 -1.03
C ALA A 35 -2.52 19.62 -2.36
N THR A 36 -1.89 18.77 -3.18
CA THR A 36 -2.39 18.37 -4.51
C THR A 36 -2.87 16.92 -4.56
N CYS A 37 -2.71 16.17 -3.46
CA CYS A 37 -3.12 14.77 -3.37
C CYS A 37 -4.66 14.63 -3.35
N GLU A 38 -5.24 14.28 -4.49
CA GLU A 38 -6.69 14.10 -4.62
C GLU A 38 -7.26 12.97 -3.74
N VAL A 39 -6.46 11.93 -3.44
CA VAL A 39 -6.88 10.83 -2.56
C VAL A 39 -7.00 11.32 -1.12
N ARG A 40 -6.09 12.20 -0.69
CA ARG A 40 -6.16 12.85 0.61
C ARG A 40 -7.39 13.76 0.71
N ALA A 41 -7.59 14.62 -0.27
CA ALA A 41 -8.75 15.51 -0.30
C ALA A 41 -10.08 14.72 -0.27
N CYS A 42 -10.18 13.65 -1.05
CA CYS A 42 -11.37 12.80 -1.12
C CYS A 42 -11.68 12.09 0.20
N SER A 43 -10.71 11.39 0.79
CA SER A 43 -10.90 10.67 2.05
C SER A 43 -11.17 11.63 3.22
N ALA A 44 -10.49 12.78 3.28
CA ALA A 44 -10.77 13.82 4.27
C ALA A 44 -12.20 14.37 4.15
N ALA A 45 -12.69 14.63 2.94
CA ALA A 45 -14.07 15.08 2.71
C ALA A 45 -15.11 14.03 3.13
N LYS A 46 -14.74 12.74 3.12
CA LYS A 46 -15.57 11.63 3.61
C LYS A 46 -15.38 11.32 5.10
N GLY A 47 -14.50 12.05 5.81
CA GLY A 47 -14.18 11.78 7.21
C GLY A 47 -13.42 10.47 7.44
N LEU A 48 -12.76 9.94 6.41
CA LEU A 48 -12.00 8.69 6.47
C LEU A 48 -10.52 8.97 6.71
N SER A 49 -9.88 8.13 7.50
CA SER A 49 -8.43 8.15 7.72
C SER A 49 -7.69 7.51 6.54
N HIS A 50 -8.23 6.40 6.00
CA HIS A 50 -7.63 5.63 4.93
C HIS A 50 -8.65 5.25 3.87
N CYS A 51 -8.19 5.01 2.65
CA CYS A 51 -9.08 4.56 1.57
C CYS A 51 -9.67 3.17 1.82
N TYR A 52 -9.02 2.31 2.60
CA TYR A 52 -9.53 0.97 2.91
C TYR A 52 -10.76 1.00 3.82
N GLU A 53 -11.04 2.13 4.49
CA GLU A 53 -12.27 2.35 5.27
C GLU A 53 -13.47 2.70 4.37
N CYS A 54 -13.21 3.04 3.10
CA CYS A 54 -14.26 3.33 2.14
C CYS A 54 -14.87 2.02 1.61
N ALA A 55 -16.20 1.96 1.54
CA ALA A 55 -16.90 0.79 1.01
C ALA A 55 -16.84 0.67 -0.54
N GLU A 56 -16.35 1.70 -1.24
CA GLU A 56 -16.32 1.76 -2.69
C GLU A 56 -15.04 1.12 -3.26
N PRO A 57 -15.13 0.31 -4.34
CA PRO A 57 -13.97 -0.17 -5.10
C PRO A 57 -13.39 0.99 -5.94
N CYS A 58 -12.68 1.89 -5.25
CA CYS A 58 -12.22 3.17 -5.79
C CYS A 58 -11.05 3.01 -6.76
N ARG A 59 -11.09 3.76 -7.87
CA ARG A 59 -10.00 3.86 -8.86
C ARG A 59 -9.46 5.29 -9.00
N ARG A 60 -9.70 6.15 -8.00
CA ARG A 60 -9.28 7.55 -8.02
C ARG A 60 -7.77 7.66 -7.87
N GLY A 61 -7.13 8.38 -8.79
CA GLY A 61 -5.72 8.73 -8.71
C GLY A 61 -4.82 7.52 -8.69
N ILE A 62 -3.99 7.43 -7.65
CA ILE A 62 -3.04 6.32 -7.53
C ILE A 62 -3.75 4.96 -7.36
N LEU A 63 -5.00 4.91 -6.87
CA LEU A 63 -5.79 3.68 -6.78
C LEU A 63 -6.22 3.13 -8.16
N ALA A 64 -6.00 3.87 -9.25
CA ALA A 64 -6.08 3.31 -10.60
C ALA A 64 -5.01 2.24 -10.83
N LYS A 65 -3.83 2.36 -10.18
CA LYS A 65 -2.76 1.36 -10.21
C LYS A 65 -3.10 0.17 -9.32
N ILE A 66 -2.65 -1.01 -9.74
CA ILE A 66 -3.00 -2.26 -9.07
C ILE A 66 -2.37 -2.40 -7.68
N LYS A 67 -1.08 -2.04 -7.51
CA LYS A 67 -0.36 -2.11 -6.25
C LYS A 67 -1.09 -1.41 -5.09
N PRO A 68 -1.26 -0.08 -5.07
CA PRO A 68 -1.98 0.58 -3.97
C PRO A 68 -3.43 0.10 -3.82
N ARG A 69 -4.09 -0.31 -4.92
CA ARG A 69 -5.46 -0.86 -4.86
C ARG A 69 -5.50 -2.21 -4.16
N ALA A 70 -4.57 -3.12 -4.43
CA ALA A 70 -4.51 -4.43 -3.80
C ALA A 70 -4.24 -4.33 -2.30
N PHE A 71 -3.32 -3.46 -1.90
CA PHE A 71 -3.04 -3.22 -0.47
C PHE A 71 -4.25 -2.60 0.24
N THR A 72 -4.92 -1.63 -0.40
CA THR A 72 -6.18 -1.05 0.10
C THR A 72 -7.25 -2.14 0.27
N GLU A 73 -7.42 -2.99 -0.74
CA GLU A 73 -8.42 -4.06 -0.73
C GLU A 73 -8.10 -5.16 0.27
N PHE A 74 -6.82 -5.52 0.42
CA PHE A 74 -6.37 -6.45 1.44
C PHE A 74 -6.71 -5.92 2.84
N ALA A 75 -6.32 -4.68 3.15
CA ALA A 75 -6.61 -4.07 4.44
C ALA A 75 -8.11 -3.97 4.71
N ARG A 76 -8.93 -3.68 3.69
CA ARG A 76 -10.39 -3.65 3.80
C ARG A 76 -10.99 -5.03 4.13
N ARG A 77 -10.48 -6.10 3.52
CA ARG A 77 -10.99 -7.47 3.69
C ARG A 77 -10.48 -8.15 4.95
N PHE A 78 -9.22 -7.90 5.32
CA PHE A 78 -8.50 -8.69 6.31
C PHE A 78 -7.91 -7.87 7.47
N GLY A 79 -8.00 -6.55 7.40
CA GLY A 79 -7.46 -5.62 8.40
C GLY A 79 -6.02 -5.19 8.10
N GLU A 80 -5.71 -3.93 8.43
CA GLU A 80 -4.36 -3.37 8.28
C GLU A 80 -3.30 -4.14 9.09
N GLY A 81 -3.64 -4.58 10.30
CA GLY A 81 -2.69 -5.35 11.13
C GLY A 81 -2.20 -6.61 10.43
N ARG A 82 -3.11 -7.36 9.81
CA ARG A 82 -2.76 -8.57 9.04
C ARG A 82 -1.97 -8.24 7.77
N LEU A 83 -2.28 -7.13 7.11
CA LEU A 83 -1.48 -6.65 5.98
C LEU A 83 -0.04 -6.42 6.42
N LEU A 84 0.19 -5.69 7.53
CA LEU A 84 1.52 -5.43 8.05
C LEU A 84 2.26 -6.71 8.43
N ASP A 85 1.59 -7.69 9.05
CA ASP A 85 2.18 -8.99 9.39
C ASP A 85 2.62 -9.76 8.13
N CYS A 86 1.81 -9.75 7.09
CA CYS A 86 2.14 -10.34 5.80
C CYS A 86 3.34 -9.64 5.15
N LEU A 87 3.35 -8.30 5.13
CA LEU A 87 4.43 -7.52 4.52
C LEU A 87 5.77 -7.71 5.25
N GLU A 88 5.76 -7.74 6.58
CA GLU A 88 6.93 -8.00 7.40
C GLU A 88 7.51 -9.40 7.14
N ARG A 89 6.62 -10.41 7.11
CA ARG A 89 7.00 -11.80 6.77
C ARG A 89 7.57 -11.90 5.35
N ASN A 90 6.94 -11.23 4.39
CA ASN A 90 7.35 -11.26 2.98
C ASN A 90 8.72 -10.59 2.79
N GLU A 91 8.94 -9.43 3.41
CA GLU A 91 10.24 -8.75 3.38
C GLU A 91 11.35 -9.61 4.01
N ALA A 92 11.08 -10.26 5.15
CA ALA A 92 12.00 -11.22 5.76
C ALA A 92 12.30 -12.44 4.87
N ALA A 93 11.37 -12.80 3.98
CA ALA A 93 11.54 -13.85 2.97
C ALA A 93 12.21 -13.37 1.67
N GLY A 94 12.61 -12.09 1.60
CA GLY A 94 13.31 -11.50 0.45
C GLY A 94 12.40 -10.84 -0.60
N VAL A 95 11.10 -10.74 -0.35
CA VAL A 95 10.18 -9.99 -1.22
C VAL A 95 10.50 -8.49 -1.11
N SER A 96 10.82 -7.88 -2.24
CA SER A 96 11.27 -6.49 -2.33
C SER A 96 10.14 -5.57 -2.78
N TYR A 97 9.83 -4.54 -2.00
CA TYR A 97 8.88 -3.50 -2.39
C TYR A 97 9.42 -2.57 -3.49
N HIS A 98 10.73 -2.36 -3.48
CA HIS A 98 11.52 -1.66 -4.48
C HIS A 98 12.78 -2.50 -4.78
N ARG A 99 12.98 -2.85 -6.05
CA ARG A 99 14.10 -3.66 -6.56
C ARG A 99 14.91 -2.86 -7.58
N GLU A 100 14.24 -2.20 -8.51
CA GLU A 100 14.86 -1.30 -9.49
C GLU A 100 14.07 0.02 -9.54
N GLY A 101 14.64 1.07 -8.94
CA GLY A 101 13.89 2.30 -8.66
C GLY A 101 12.63 2.00 -7.83
N VAL A 102 11.48 2.55 -8.25
CA VAL A 102 10.20 2.39 -7.53
C VAL A 102 9.45 1.08 -7.82
N VAL A 103 10.02 0.21 -8.66
CA VAL A 103 9.43 -1.07 -9.09
C VAL A 103 9.98 -2.19 -8.23
N GLY A 104 9.10 -3.06 -7.70
CA GLY A 104 9.47 -4.25 -6.95
C GLY A 104 8.55 -5.43 -7.25
N ASP A 105 8.61 -6.46 -6.40
CA ASP A 105 7.95 -7.74 -6.62
C ASP A 105 6.40 -7.60 -6.61
N TYR A 106 5.86 -6.57 -5.95
CA TYR A 106 4.42 -6.28 -5.93
C TYR A 106 3.90 -5.54 -7.19
N ASP A 107 4.77 -5.21 -8.15
CA ASP A 107 4.39 -4.51 -9.39
C ASP A 107 4.22 -5.46 -10.60
N ASP A 108 4.57 -6.75 -10.47
CA ASP A 108 4.54 -7.75 -11.56
C ASP A 108 3.18 -8.48 -11.65
N PHE A 109 2.08 -7.74 -11.48
CA PHE A 109 0.72 -8.30 -11.43
C PHE A 109 -0.26 -7.43 -12.22
N ASP A 110 -1.12 -8.05 -13.01
CA ASP A 110 -2.24 -7.39 -13.70
C ASP A 110 -3.61 -7.76 -13.11
N ASP A 111 -3.67 -8.83 -12.29
CA ASP A 111 -4.87 -9.24 -11.57
C ASP A 111 -4.82 -8.90 -10.08
N LEU A 112 -5.96 -8.39 -9.57
CA LEU A 112 -6.06 -7.89 -8.21
C LEU A 112 -6.02 -9.03 -7.18
N GLU A 113 -6.68 -10.15 -7.48
CA GLU A 113 -6.76 -11.29 -6.56
C GLU A 113 -5.44 -12.04 -6.52
N GLU A 114 -4.72 -12.14 -7.64
CA GLU A 114 -3.36 -12.69 -7.68
C GLU A 114 -2.41 -11.88 -6.79
N LEU A 115 -2.45 -10.56 -6.87
CA LEU A 115 -1.63 -9.71 -5.99
C LEU A 115 -2.06 -9.82 -4.52
N ILE A 116 -3.37 -9.92 -4.23
CA ILE A 116 -3.86 -10.17 -2.86
C ILE A 116 -3.35 -11.51 -2.32
N ALA A 117 -3.39 -12.58 -3.11
CA ALA A 117 -2.86 -13.88 -2.74
C ALA A 117 -1.33 -13.86 -2.55
N PHE A 118 -0.62 -13.09 -3.37
CA PHE A 118 0.82 -12.87 -3.22
C PHE A 118 1.14 -12.09 -1.94
N ILE A 119 0.38 -11.04 -1.61
CA ILE A 119 0.53 -10.33 -0.33
C ILE A 119 0.32 -11.32 0.82
N GLU A 120 -0.72 -12.14 0.78
CA GLU A 120 -1.04 -13.10 1.84
C GLU A 120 0.06 -14.15 2.06
N SER A 121 0.62 -14.69 0.98
CA SER A 121 1.51 -15.86 0.98
C SER A 121 3.01 -15.54 0.85
N GLY A 122 3.37 -14.41 0.24
CA GLY A 122 4.75 -14.08 -0.14
C GLY A 122 5.34 -14.99 -1.21
N GLN A 123 4.51 -15.82 -1.86
CA GLN A 123 4.93 -16.79 -2.85
C GLN A 123 4.22 -16.48 -4.16
N GLN A 124 4.98 -16.31 -5.24
CA GLN A 124 4.38 -16.28 -6.57
C GLN A 124 3.71 -17.63 -6.80
N SER A 125 2.43 -17.62 -7.18
CA SER A 125 1.72 -18.81 -7.65
C SER A 125 2.52 -19.37 -8.82
N LYS A 126 3.34 -20.40 -8.56
CA LYS A 126 4.06 -21.10 -9.61
C LYS A 126 3.02 -21.74 -10.52
N GLY A 127 2.87 -21.20 -11.73
CA GLY A 127 2.25 -21.91 -12.85
C GLY A 127 3.02 -23.17 -13.21
#